data_AF-H2ZKK4-F1
#
_entry.id   AF-H2ZKK4-F1
#
_cell.length_a   1.000
_cell.length_b   1.000
_cell.length_c   1.000
_cell.angle_alpha   90.00
_cell.angle_beta   90.00
_cell.angle_gamma   90.00
#
_symmetry.space_group_name_H-M   'P 1'
#
loop_
_entity.id
_entity.type
_entity.pdbx_description
1 polymer ?
#
loop_
_entity_poly.entity_id
_entity_poly.type
_entity_poly.pdbx_seq_one_letter_code
_entity_poly.pdbx_strand_id
1 'polypeptide(L)'
;MKATSADRTKILARPKQPPPQYQEHRHNHQYSCGRVSPIWKVGQGAQRCYSRPRTAELAKPKRPHPLYVPNSEVETLIKPVALNAMCPERVLDLARPKTTGEGPFIDSRSPEDTIWKVQRAARSATASPRLLELSKNKGFAEGYMSNRSVQWSVSRAAKKALANPRTSELASPIIRASMDHVQFNPDVFFVSPLAMKARCTPRLEELAQAIQR
;
A
#
# COMPACT_ATOMS: atom_id res chain seq x y z
N MET A 1 -44.39 -20.80 5.59
CA MET A 1 -44.56 -19.52 6.31
C MET A 1 -43.66 -18.48 5.66
N LYS A 2 -44.20 -17.38 5.12
CA LYS A 2 -43.37 -16.31 4.53
C LYS A 2 -42.92 -15.39 5.66
N ALA A 3 -41.61 -15.31 5.91
CA ALA A 3 -41.06 -14.41 6.91
C ALA A 3 -41.31 -12.95 6.48
N THR A 4 -42.04 -12.20 7.29
CA THR A 4 -42.27 -10.77 7.07
C THR A 4 -41.09 -9.98 7.66
N SER A 5 -40.49 -9.13 6.84
CA SER A 5 -39.34 -8.30 7.25
C SER A 5 -39.79 -7.23 8.26
N ALA A 6 -39.09 -7.11 9.40
CA ALA A 6 -39.35 -6.07 10.40
C ALA A 6 -39.19 -4.66 9.82
N ASP A 7 -39.90 -3.66 10.34
CA ASP A 7 -39.92 -2.31 9.73
C ASP A 7 -38.54 -1.63 9.72
N ARG A 8 -37.71 -1.91 10.72
CA ARG A 8 -36.30 -1.49 10.72
C ARG A 8 -35.53 -2.06 9.53
N THR A 9 -35.76 -3.32 9.17
CA THR A 9 -35.10 -3.94 8.00
C THR A 9 -35.58 -3.32 6.70
N LYS A 10 -36.86 -2.93 6.60
CA LYS A 10 -37.38 -2.17 5.46
C LYS A 10 -36.75 -0.78 5.35
N ILE A 11 -36.48 -0.12 6.48
CA ILE A 11 -35.81 1.20 6.52
C ILE A 11 -34.34 1.06 6.10
N LEU A 12 -33.62 0.06 6.61
CA LEU A 12 -32.22 -0.19 6.28
C LEU A 12 -32.03 -0.69 4.83
N ALA A 13 -33.04 -1.35 4.27
CA ALA A 13 -33.05 -1.77 2.88
C ALA A 13 -33.23 -0.61 1.89
N ARG A 14 -33.63 0.59 2.36
CA ARG A 14 -33.70 1.77 1.49
C ARG A 14 -32.27 2.25 1.19
N PRO A 15 -31.93 2.45 -0.10
CA PRO A 15 -30.63 3.03 -0.45
C PRO A 15 -30.51 4.43 0.16
N LYS A 16 -29.31 4.76 0.64
CA LYS A 16 -29.02 6.10 1.16
C LYS A 16 -29.19 7.12 0.04
N GLN A 17 -30.01 8.12 0.29
CA GLN A 17 -30.19 9.23 -0.65
C GLN A 17 -28.97 10.15 -0.60
N PRO A 18 -28.50 10.65 -1.75
CA PRO A 18 -27.41 11.60 -1.77
C PRO A 18 -27.84 12.95 -1.16
N PRO A 19 -26.90 13.75 -0.64
CA PRO A 19 -27.21 15.07 -0.10
C PRO A 19 -27.78 16.00 -1.20
N PRO A 20 -28.55 17.04 -0.84
CA PRO A 20 -29.20 17.94 -1.81
C PRO A 20 -28.23 18.65 -2.77
N GLN A 21 -26.96 18.80 -2.37
CA GLN A 21 -25.90 19.42 -3.17
C GLN A 21 -25.24 18.45 -4.16
N TYR A 22 -25.62 17.17 -4.18
CA TYR A 22 -25.01 16.16 -5.04
C TYR A 22 -25.39 16.39 -6.51
N GLN A 23 -24.38 16.66 -7.35
CA GLN A 23 -24.51 16.66 -8.80
C GLN A 23 -23.93 15.39 -9.39
N GLU A 24 -24.75 14.70 -10.20
CA GLU A 24 -24.37 13.44 -10.80
C GLU A 24 -23.57 13.66 -12.10
N HIS A 25 -22.23 13.75 -11.99
CA HIS A 25 -21.34 13.88 -13.14
C HIS A 25 -20.98 12.52 -13.79
N ARG A 26 -21.97 11.67 -14.05
CA ARG A 26 -21.76 10.31 -14.63
C ARG A 26 -21.00 10.34 -15.96
N HIS A 27 -21.22 11.36 -16.79
CA HIS A 27 -20.54 11.50 -18.08
C HIS A 27 -19.01 11.57 -17.96
N ASN A 28 -18.48 12.07 -16.82
CA ASN A 28 -17.03 12.12 -16.56
C ASN A 28 -16.44 10.77 -16.15
N HIS A 29 -17.28 9.76 -15.91
CA HIS A 29 -16.89 8.48 -15.31
C HIS A 29 -17.21 7.26 -16.17
N GLN A 30 -17.87 7.45 -17.32
CA GLN A 30 -18.34 6.33 -18.16
C GLN A 30 -17.22 5.44 -18.70
N TYR A 31 -15.96 5.91 -18.66
CA TYR A 31 -14.77 5.14 -19.05
C TYR A 31 -13.55 5.41 -18.14
N SER A 32 -13.73 6.03 -16.98
CA SER A 32 -12.62 6.34 -16.06
C SER A 32 -12.60 5.37 -14.87
N CYS A 33 -11.40 4.98 -14.43
CA CYS A 33 -11.19 4.07 -13.29
C CYS A 33 -11.46 4.72 -11.92
N GLY A 34 -12.49 5.58 -11.83
CA GLY A 34 -12.83 6.32 -10.61
C GLY A 34 -11.89 7.48 -10.27
N ARG A 35 -10.99 7.87 -11.19
CA ARG A 35 -10.18 9.09 -11.09
C ARG A 35 -10.58 10.06 -12.21
N VAL A 36 -10.73 11.33 -11.85
CA VAL A 36 -10.89 12.45 -12.78
C VAL A 36 -9.58 12.59 -13.56
N SER A 37 -9.42 11.77 -14.59
CA SER A 37 -8.34 11.87 -15.55
C SER A 37 -8.87 12.73 -16.70
N PRO A 38 -8.15 13.78 -17.12
CA PRO A 38 -8.51 14.52 -18.32
C PRO A 38 -8.62 13.52 -19.48
N ILE A 39 -9.81 13.41 -20.07
CA ILE A 39 -9.98 12.70 -21.34
C ILE A 39 -9.25 13.57 -22.37
N TRP A 40 -7.99 13.25 -22.64
CA TRP A 40 -7.21 13.94 -23.67
C TRP A 40 -7.97 13.82 -24.98
N LYS A 41 -8.41 14.96 -25.53
CA LYS A 41 -9.08 14.98 -26.84
C LYS A 41 -8.09 14.47 -27.87
N VAL A 42 -8.35 13.29 -28.41
CA VAL A 42 -7.52 12.68 -29.45
C VAL A 42 -7.59 13.58 -30.69
N GLY A 43 -6.42 13.97 -31.22
CA GLY A 43 -6.35 14.83 -32.41
C GLY A 43 -7.05 14.22 -33.62
N GLN A 44 -7.63 15.06 -34.49
CA GLN A 44 -8.39 14.62 -35.67
C GLN A 44 -7.58 13.69 -36.60
N GLY A 45 -6.27 13.90 -36.71
CA GLY A 45 -5.39 13.03 -37.50
C GLY A 45 -5.26 11.62 -36.92
N ALA A 46 -5.31 11.47 -35.59
CA ALA A 46 -5.28 10.16 -34.95
C ALA A 46 -6.64 9.43 -35.07
N GLN A 47 -7.76 10.16 -35.08
CA GLN A 47 -9.09 9.59 -35.32
C GLN A 47 -9.26 9.08 -36.77
N ARG A 48 -8.60 9.73 -37.72
CA ARG A 48 -8.62 9.36 -39.15
C ARG A 48 -7.52 8.37 -39.54
N CYS A 49 -6.66 7.99 -38.61
CA CYS A 49 -5.54 7.11 -38.88
C CYS A 49 -6.05 5.68 -39.14
N TYR A 50 -5.64 5.10 -40.26
CA TYR A 50 -6.01 3.73 -40.60
C TYR A 50 -5.25 2.73 -39.71
N SER A 51 -5.92 1.64 -39.32
CA SER A 51 -5.28 0.59 -38.51
C SER A 51 -4.13 -0.05 -39.30
N ARG A 52 -2.92 -0.04 -38.74
CA ARG A 52 -1.77 -0.72 -39.37
C ARG A 52 -2.01 -2.23 -39.38
N PRO A 53 -1.59 -2.96 -40.43
CA PRO A 53 -1.77 -4.42 -40.50
C PRO A 53 -1.26 -5.15 -39.26
N ARG A 54 -0.06 -4.78 -38.78
CA ARG A 54 0.52 -5.31 -37.54
C ARG A 54 -0.33 -5.04 -36.30
N THR A 55 -0.93 -3.85 -36.20
CA THR A 55 -1.81 -3.50 -35.07
C THR A 55 -3.09 -4.34 -35.11
N ALA A 56 -3.64 -4.58 -36.30
CA ALA A 56 -4.79 -5.47 -36.49
C ALA A 56 -4.45 -6.94 -36.14
N GLU A 57 -3.24 -7.40 -36.45
CA GLU A 57 -2.76 -8.73 -36.05
C GLU A 57 -2.60 -8.85 -34.53
N LEU A 58 -1.99 -7.86 -33.87
CA LEU A 58 -1.81 -7.84 -32.42
C LEU A 58 -3.13 -7.69 -31.65
N ALA A 59 -4.15 -7.07 -32.25
CA ALA A 59 -5.47 -6.95 -31.67
C ALA A 59 -6.25 -8.27 -31.66
N LYS A 60 -5.83 -9.27 -32.45
CA LYS A 60 -6.46 -10.60 -32.42
C LYS A 60 -6.09 -11.29 -31.09
N PRO A 61 -7.07 -11.85 -30.35
CA PRO A 61 -6.78 -12.59 -29.14
C PRO A 61 -5.90 -13.81 -29.44
N LYS A 62 -5.02 -14.16 -28.50
CA LYS A 62 -4.20 -15.37 -28.62
C LYS A 62 -5.10 -16.60 -28.63
N ARG A 63 -4.71 -17.62 -29.40
CA ARG A 63 -5.39 -18.92 -29.35
C ARG A 63 -5.21 -19.54 -27.97
N PRO A 64 -6.28 -20.10 -27.37
CA PRO A 64 -6.15 -20.85 -26.12
C PRO A 64 -5.26 -22.08 -26.33
N HIS A 65 -4.66 -22.57 -25.25
CA HIS A 65 -3.85 -23.79 -25.27
C HIS A 65 -4.69 -24.99 -25.74
N PRO A 66 -4.14 -25.98 -26.47
CA PRO A 66 -4.91 -27.15 -26.95
C PRO A 66 -5.64 -27.93 -25.86
N LEU A 67 -5.15 -27.88 -24.62
CA LEU A 67 -5.77 -28.51 -23.44
C LEU A 67 -6.70 -27.57 -22.66
N TYR A 68 -6.98 -26.37 -23.15
CA TYR A 68 -7.88 -25.45 -22.47
C TYR A 68 -9.32 -25.95 -22.58
N VAL A 69 -9.91 -26.21 -21.42
CA VAL A 69 -11.33 -26.55 -21.27
C VAL A 69 -12.01 -25.33 -20.63
N PRO A 70 -13.01 -24.71 -21.27
CA PRO A 70 -13.76 -23.62 -20.64
C PRO A 70 -14.53 -24.13 -19.42
N ASN A 71 -14.82 -23.24 -18.48
CA ASN A 71 -15.68 -23.59 -17.35
C ASN A 71 -17.05 -24.05 -17.86
N SER A 72 -17.60 -25.11 -17.27
CA SER A 72 -18.99 -25.53 -17.52
C SER A 72 -19.94 -24.39 -17.19
N GLU A 73 -20.89 -24.10 -18.09
CA GLU A 73 -21.98 -23.16 -17.84
C GLU A 73 -22.76 -23.60 -16.59
N VAL A 74 -22.92 -22.67 -15.64
CA VAL A 74 -23.28 -22.94 -14.23
C VAL A 74 -24.74 -23.38 -14.03
N GLU A 75 -25.49 -23.58 -15.11
CA GLU A 75 -26.83 -24.15 -15.04
C GLU A 75 -26.75 -25.67 -14.85
N THR A 76 -26.30 -26.08 -13.66
CA THR A 76 -26.49 -27.46 -13.23
C THR A 76 -27.99 -27.72 -13.18
N LEU A 77 -28.53 -28.36 -14.22
CA LEU A 77 -29.91 -28.86 -14.22
C LEU A 77 -30.06 -29.85 -13.07
N ILE A 78 -30.56 -29.37 -11.93
CA ILE A 78 -30.79 -30.20 -10.76
C ILE A 78 -31.89 -31.18 -11.13
N LYS A 79 -31.57 -32.47 -11.18
CA LYS A 79 -32.55 -33.52 -11.43
C LYS A 79 -33.65 -33.44 -10.35
N PRO A 80 -34.94 -33.68 -10.68
CA PRO A 80 -36.03 -33.58 -9.71
C PRO A 80 -35.85 -34.55 -8.52
N VAL A 81 -35.14 -35.66 -8.72
CA VAL A 81 -34.77 -36.60 -7.64
C VAL A 81 -33.86 -35.96 -6.61
N ALA A 82 -32.95 -35.08 -7.02
CA ALA A 82 -32.05 -34.37 -6.10
C ALA A 82 -32.80 -33.27 -5.30
N LEU A 83 -33.88 -32.70 -5.85
CA LEU A 83 -34.75 -31.76 -5.13
C LEU A 83 -35.56 -32.45 -4.02
N ASN A 84 -35.89 -33.73 -4.22
CA ASN A 84 -36.71 -34.52 -3.30
C ASN A 84 -35.89 -35.48 -2.42
N ALA A 85 -34.56 -35.46 -2.52
CA ALA A 85 -33.70 -36.36 -1.77
C ALA A 85 -33.73 -36.00 -0.28
N MET A 86 -34.18 -36.93 0.56
CA MET A 86 -34.07 -36.81 2.01
C MET A 86 -32.66 -37.15 2.48
N CYS A 87 -32.14 -36.33 3.41
CA CYS A 87 -30.85 -36.57 4.05
C CYS A 87 -30.93 -37.82 4.93
N PRO A 88 -30.02 -38.81 4.81
CA PRO A 88 -30.03 -40.00 5.65
C PRO A 88 -29.73 -39.62 7.12
N GLU A 89 -30.31 -40.35 8.08
CA GLU A 89 -30.20 -40.07 9.51
C GLU A 89 -28.75 -39.88 9.99
N ARG A 90 -27.84 -40.73 9.52
CA ARG A 90 -26.40 -40.60 9.83
C ARG A 90 -25.83 -39.24 9.45
N VAL A 91 -26.23 -38.69 8.30
CA VAL A 91 -25.73 -37.38 7.85
C VAL A 91 -26.39 -36.27 8.66
N LEU A 92 -27.66 -36.42 9.07
CA LEU A 92 -28.30 -35.52 10.03
C LEU A 92 -27.57 -35.52 11.38
N ASP A 93 -27.18 -36.69 11.87
CA ASP A 93 -26.45 -36.82 13.14
C ASP A 93 -25.03 -36.25 13.06
N LEU A 94 -24.33 -36.45 11.95
CA LEU A 94 -23.02 -35.82 11.71
C LEU A 94 -23.12 -34.31 11.49
N ALA A 95 -24.25 -33.82 10.99
CA ALA A 95 -24.52 -32.39 10.82
C ALA A 95 -24.91 -31.70 12.14
N ARG A 96 -25.26 -32.46 13.20
CA ARG A 96 -25.47 -31.88 14.52
C ARG A 96 -24.14 -31.32 15.02
N PRO A 97 -24.10 -30.05 15.49
CA PRO A 97 -22.90 -29.51 16.08
C PRO A 97 -22.53 -30.36 17.30
N LYS A 98 -21.24 -30.66 17.44
CA LYS A 98 -20.75 -31.38 18.61
C LYS A 98 -21.04 -30.54 19.85
N THR A 99 -21.91 -31.04 20.72
CA THR A 99 -22.25 -30.39 21.99
C THR A 99 -21.09 -30.55 22.98
N THR A 100 -20.10 -29.68 22.85
CA THR A 100 -19.10 -29.47 23.89
C THR A 100 -19.72 -28.57 24.95
N GLY A 101 -19.47 -28.81 26.24
CA GLY A 101 -20.03 -28.01 27.34
C GLY A 101 -19.82 -26.49 27.14
N GLU A 102 -20.69 -25.69 27.76
CA GLU A 102 -20.73 -24.23 27.59
C GLU A 102 -19.36 -23.60 27.92
N GLY A 103 -18.71 -23.02 26.90
CA GLY A 103 -17.44 -22.31 27.07
C GLY A 103 -16.44 -22.58 25.94
N PRO A 104 -15.65 -21.58 25.52
CA PRO A 104 -14.68 -21.74 24.45
C PRO A 104 -13.41 -22.44 24.97
N PHE A 105 -13.47 -23.72 25.34
CA PHE A 105 -12.29 -24.57 25.55
C PHE A 105 -11.10 -23.97 26.35
N ILE A 106 -11.35 -23.00 27.22
CA ILE A 106 -10.36 -22.35 28.06
C ILE A 106 -11.11 -21.94 29.33
N ASP A 107 -11.10 -22.80 30.35
CA ASP A 107 -11.14 -22.32 31.74
C ASP A 107 -10.16 -21.15 31.82
N SER A 108 -10.55 -20.01 32.38
CA SER A 108 -9.72 -18.81 32.55
C SER A 108 -8.23 -19.11 32.71
N ARG A 109 -7.49 -19.22 31.60
CA ARG A 109 -6.08 -19.61 31.60
C ARG A 109 -5.23 -18.37 31.60
N SER A 110 -4.13 -18.44 32.35
CA SER A 110 -2.99 -17.59 32.08
C SER A 110 -2.47 -17.90 30.66
N PRO A 111 -1.96 -16.92 29.90
CA PRO A 111 -1.41 -17.14 28.55
C PRO A 111 -0.33 -18.23 28.47
N GLU A 112 0.26 -18.55 29.62
CA GLU A 112 1.34 -19.51 29.82
C GLU A 112 0.84 -20.97 29.94
N ASP A 113 -0.46 -21.18 30.11
CA ASP A 113 -1.04 -22.51 30.27
C ASP A 113 -1.37 -23.17 28.94
N THR A 114 -0.96 -24.44 28.80
CA THR A 114 -1.15 -25.22 27.57
C THR A 114 -2.63 -25.37 27.20
N ILE A 115 -3.01 -25.01 25.96
CA ILE A 115 -4.40 -25.11 25.46
C ILE A 115 -5.01 -26.50 25.71
N TRP A 116 -4.20 -27.55 25.61
CA TRP A 116 -4.59 -28.95 25.88
C TRP A 116 -4.14 -29.42 27.27
N LYS A 117 -4.88 -30.35 27.88
CA LYS A 117 -4.45 -31.02 29.12
C LYS A 117 -3.26 -31.94 28.81
N VAL A 118 -2.06 -31.51 29.19
CA VAL A 118 -0.82 -32.30 29.08
C VAL A 118 -0.56 -33.02 30.40
N GLN A 119 -0.12 -34.28 30.34
CA GLN A 119 0.24 -35.04 31.55
C GLN A 119 1.39 -34.36 32.31
N ARG A 120 1.37 -34.43 33.65
CA ARG A 120 2.40 -33.83 34.51
C ARG A 120 3.81 -34.33 34.15
N ALA A 121 3.96 -35.62 33.89
CA ALA A 121 5.23 -36.25 33.51
C ALA A 121 5.84 -35.64 32.23
N ALA A 122 4.99 -35.31 31.24
CA ALA A 122 5.44 -34.67 30.01
C ALA A 122 5.82 -33.20 30.23
N ARG A 123 5.16 -32.49 31.18
CA ARG A 123 5.53 -31.11 31.54
C ARG A 123 6.84 -31.02 32.31
N SER A 124 7.16 -32.03 33.12
CA SER A 124 8.39 -32.09 33.91
C SER A 124 9.54 -32.80 33.19
N ALA A 125 9.35 -33.24 31.95
CA ALA A 125 10.38 -33.95 31.21
C ALA A 125 11.52 -32.99 30.82
N THR A 126 12.73 -33.33 31.20
CA THR A 126 13.95 -32.60 30.82
C THR A 126 14.59 -33.24 29.59
N ALA A 127 15.08 -32.41 28.66
CA ALA A 127 15.74 -32.89 27.47
C ALA A 127 17.07 -33.58 27.81
N SER A 128 17.43 -34.62 27.04
CA SER A 128 18.73 -35.29 27.21
C SER A 128 19.89 -34.34 26.87
N PRO A 129 21.11 -34.57 27.41
CA PRO A 129 22.26 -33.73 27.11
C PRO A 129 22.54 -33.58 25.61
N ARG A 130 22.39 -34.68 24.85
CA ARG A 130 22.50 -34.69 23.39
C ARG A 130 21.45 -33.81 22.71
N LEU A 131 20.20 -33.83 23.18
CA LEU A 131 19.15 -32.97 22.64
C LEU A 131 19.45 -31.49 22.92
N LEU A 132 19.98 -31.18 24.11
CA LEU A 132 20.40 -29.81 24.44
C LEU A 132 21.55 -29.34 23.52
N GLU A 133 22.52 -30.19 23.23
CA GLU A 133 23.60 -29.89 22.28
C GLU A 133 23.08 -29.66 20.86
N LEU A 134 22.18 -30.52 20.39
CA LEU A 134 21.54 -30.36 19.07
C LEU A 134 20.61 -29.15 18.99
N SER A 135 20.05 -28.72 20.12
CA SER A 135 19.19 -27.53 20.19
C SER A 135 19.97 -26.22 20.12
N LYS A 136 21.28 -26.25 20.38
CA LYS A 136 22.14 -25.08 20.21
C LYS A 136 22.14 -24.72 18.72
N ASN A 137 21.86 -23.45 18.43
CA ASN A 137 21.96 -22.95 17.07
C ASN A 137 23.40 -23.08 16.57
N LYS A 138 23.55 -23.21 15.25
CA LYS A 138 24.87 -23.09 14.62
C LYS A 138 25.39 -21.68 14.90
N GLY A 139 26.65 -21.57 15.35
CA GLY A 139 27.32 -20.30 15.55
C GLY A 139 27.39 -19.48 14.26
N PHE A 140 27.56 -18.18 14.38
CA PHE A 140 27.82 -17.32 13.24
C PHE A 140 29.19 -17.64 12.62
N ALA A 141 29.34 -17.40 11.31
CA ALA A 141 30.64 -17.52 10.65
C ALA A 141 31.63 -16.50 11.22
N GLU A 142 32.93 -16.84 11.17
CA GLU A 142 33.99 -15.93 11.59
C GLU A 142 33.92 -14.62 10.79
N GLY A 143 33.87 -13.49 11.48
CA GLY A 143 33.69 -12.17 10.86
C GLY A 143 32.23 -11.77 10.58
N TYR A 144 31.23 -12.51 11.04
CA TYR A 144 29.83 -12.07 10.92
C TYR A 144 29.60 -10.75 11.66
N MET A 145 29.25 -9.72 10.91
CA MET A 145 28.78 -8.44 11.43
C MET A 145 27.27 -8.36 11.23
N SER A 146 26.53 -8.08 12.30
CA SER A 146 25.09 -7.83 12.20
C SER A 146 24.82 -6.60 11.33
N ASN A 147 23.66 -6.58 10.67
CA ASN A 147 23.23 -5.39 9.95
C ASN A 147 23.24 -4.18 10.88
N ARG A 148 23.79 -3.07 10.39
CA ARG A 148 23.73 -1.78 11.10
C ARG A 148 22.27 -1.44 11.36
N SER A 149 21.96 -0.95 12.56
CA SER A 149 20.62 -0.47 12.88
C SER A 149 20.22 0.62 11.88
N VAL A 150 19.03 0.49 11.28
CA VAL A 150 18.50 1.42 10.25
C VAL A 150 18.46 2.86 10.76
N GLN A 151 18.30 3.04 12.08
CA GLN A 151 18.29 4.35 12.72
C GLN A 151 19.70 4.76 13.13
N TRP A 152 20.25 5.75 12.45
CA TRP A 152 21.45 6.44 12.92
C TRP A 152 21.06 7.27 14.14
N SER A 153 21.81 7.14 15.24
CA SER A 153 21.60 7.98 16.41
C SER A 153 22.01 9.42 16.07
N VAL A 154 21.01 10.29 15.92
CA VAL A 154 21.26 11.73 15.72
C VAL A 154 21.89 12.30 16.99
N SER A 155 23.06 12.91 16.87
CA SER A 155 23.80 13.49 18.00
C SER A 155 22.96 14.57 18.70
N ARG A 156 23.19 14.77 20.01
CA ARG A 156 22.51 15.84 20.77
C ARG A 156 22.79 17.23 20.17
N ALA A 157 23.99 17.44 19.63
CA ALA A 157 24.37 18.68 18.96
C ALA A 157 23.52 18.91 17.71
N ALA A 158 23.33 17.88 16.88
CA ALA A 158 22.50 17.99 15.68
C ALA A 158 21.02 18.28 16.01
N LYS A 159 20.47 17.69 17.08
CA LYS A 159 19.09 17.98 17.54
C LYS A 159 18.90 19.40 18.08
N LYS A 160 19.97 20.00 18.61
CA LYS A 160 19.96 21.36 19.20
C LYS A 160 20.47 22.43 18.24
N ALA A 161 20.92 22.05 17.04
CA ALA A 161 21.43 22.99 16.07
C ALA A 161 20.29 23.92 15.60
N LEU A 162 20.50 25.22 15.75
CA LEU A 162 19.61 26.24 15.21
C LEU A 162 20.10 26.70 13.85
N ALA A 163 19.16 27.06 12.97
CA ALA A 163 19.47 27.61 11.66
C ALA A 163 20.25 28.93 11.80
N ASN A 164 21.29 29.10 10.98
CA ASN A 164 22.02 30.37 10.85
C ASN A 164 21.06 31.44 10.27
N PRO A 165 21.18 32.73 10.66
CA PRO A 165 20.44 33.84 10.02
C PRO A 165 20.32 33.72 8.50
N ARG A 166 21.43 33.42 7.80
CA ARG A 166 21.40 33.25 6.34
C ARG A 166 20.57 32.06 5.86
N THR A 167 20.60 30.95 6.58
CA THR A 167 19.74 29.79 6.24
C THR A 167 18.26 30.10 6.47
N SER A 168 17.94 30.93 7.47
CA SER A 168 16.58 31.41 7.71
C SER A 168 16.11 32.39 6.63
N GLU A 169 16.98 33.30 6.17
CA GLU A 169 16.70 34.19 5.03
C GLU A 169 16.44 33.39 3.74
N LEU A 170 17.28 32.39 3.45
CA LEU A 170 17.11 31.54 2.26
C LEU A 170 15.88 30.63 2.33
N ALA A 171 15.40 30.31 3.54
CA ALA A 171 14.16 29.55 3.73
C ALA A 171 12.91 30.41 3.50
N SER A 172 13.02 31.74 3.54
CA SER A 172 11.91 32.63 3.21
C SER A 172 11.68 32.67 1.68
N PRO A 173 10.41 32.71 1.22
CA PRO A 173 10.12 32.76 -0.20
C PRO A 173 10.67 34.04 -0.82
N ILE A 174 11.25 33.92 -2.02
CA ILE A 174 11.70 35.08 -2.79
C ILE A 174 10.47 35.90 -3.19
N ILE A 175 10.31 37.08 -2.59
CA ILE A 175 9.30 38.06 -3.00
C ILE A 175 9.80 38.72 -4.27
N ARG A 176 9.09 38.50 -5.39
CA ARG A 176 9.41 39.17 -6.65
C ARG A 176 8.95 40.62 -6.59
N ALA A 177 9.77 41.52 -7.13
CA ALA A 177 9.38 42.92 -7.28
C ALA A 177 8.16 43.06 -8.21
N SER A 178 7.45 44.18 -8.12
CA SER A 178 6.34 44.50 -9.01
C SER A 178 6.81 44.49 -10.48
N MET A 179 5.87 44.22 -11.41
CA MET A 179 6.19 44.15 -12.84
C MET A 179 6.88 45.43 -13.33
N ASP A 180 6.46 46.59 -12.83
CA ASP A 180 7.04 47.90 -13.16
C ASP A 180 8.53 48.00 -12.78
N HIS A 181 8.90 47.46 -11.62
CA HIS A 181 10.28 47.48 -11.14
C HIS A 181 11.18 46.44 -11.85
N VAL A 182 10.58 45.34 -12.32
CA VAL A 182 11.30 44.34 -13.13
C VAL A 182 11.56 44.87 -14.55
N GLN A 183 10.63 45.65 -15.10
CA GLN A 183 10.77 46.25 -16.43
C GLN A 183 11.66 47.49 -16.43
N PHE A 184 11.60 48.31 -15.37
CA PHE A 184 12.35 49.54 -15.26
C PHE A 184 13.06 49.61 -13.91
N ASN A 185 14.24 48.99 -13.84
CA ASN A 185 15.13 49.10 -12.69
C ASN A 185 16.11 50.27 -12.92
N PRO A 186 15.98 51.40 -12.21
CA PRO A 186 16.88 52.55 -12.37
C PRO A 186 18.33 52.21 -11.93
N ASP A 187 18.50 51.17 -11.12
CA ASP A 187 19.79 50.79 -10.55
C ASP A 187 20.46 49.61 -11.26
N VAL A 188 19.96 49.19 -12.43
CA VAL A 188 20.43 47.97 -13.11
C VAL A 188 21.92 48.00 -13.48
N PHE A 189 22.49 49.20 -13.63
CA PHE A 189 23.91 49.40 -13.97
C PHE A 189 24.79 49.68 -12.75
N PHE A 190 24.22 49.79 -11.55
CA PHE A 190 24.99 50.00 -10.33
C PHE A 190 25.30 48.65 -9.68
N VAL A 191 26.59 48.44 -9.38
CA VAL A 191 27.02 47.27 -8.61
C VAL A 191 26.59 47.48 -7.16
N SER A 192 25.89 46.49 -6.58
CA SER A 192 25.45 46.60 -5.19
C SER A 192 26.65 46.77 -4.24
N PRO A 193 26.53 47.55 -3.15
CA PRO A 193 27.64 47.77 -2.22
C PRO A 193 28.10 46.49 -1.53
N LEU A 194 27.22 45.47 -1.44
CA LEU A 194 27.58 44.14 -0.95
C LEU A 194 28.44 43.38 -1.97
N ALA A 195 28.14 43.48 -3.25
CA ALA A 195 28.96 42.91 -4.31
C ALA A 195 30.34 43.57 -4.37
N MET A 196 30.43 44.89 -4.15
CA MET A 196 31.72 45.59 -4.04
C MET A 196 32.55 45.15 -2.84
N LYS A 197 31.90 44.70 -1.76
CA LYS A 197 32.56 44.20 -0.53
C LYS A 197 32.78 42.68 -0.53
N ALA A 198 32.29 41.98 -1.55
CA ALA A 198 32.41 40.54 -1.64
C ALA A 198 33.88 40.15 -1.75
N ARG A 199 34.34 39.27 -0.86
CA ARG A 199 35.68 38.67 -0.91
C ARG A 199 35.59 37.28 -1.53
N CYS A 200 36.67 36.89 -2.19
CA CYS A 200 36.78 35.53 -2.71
C CYS A 200 36.71 34.53 -1.54
N THR A 201 36.05 33.39 -1.73
CA THR A 201 36.04 32.36 -0.68
C THR A 201 37.39 31.66 -0.67
N PRO A 202 37.90 31.21 0.50
CA PRO A 202 39.23 30.60 0.59
C PRO A 202 39.40 29.39 -0.35
N ARG A 203 38.32 28.63 -0.59
CA ARG A 203 38.30 27.55 -1.57
C ARG A 203 38.47 28.03 -3.01
N LEU A 204 37.84 29.15 -3.39
CA LEU A 204 38.01 29.72 -4.72
C LEU A 204 39.41 30.30 -4.90
N GLU A 205 40.00 30.88 -3.85
CA GLU A 205 41.39 31.34 -3.87
C GLU A 205 42.36 30.17 -4.08
N GLU A 206 42.14 29.05 -3.39
CA GLU A 206 42.90 27.81 -3.57
C GLU A 206 42.78 27.25 -5.00
N LEU A 207 41.55 27.18 -5.53
CA LEU A 207 41.30 26.69 -6.90
C LEU A 207 41.82 27.61 -8.00
N ALA A 208 41.97 28.90 -7.70
CA ALA A 208 42.56 29.88 -8.61
C ALA A 208 44.09 29.79 -8.67
N GLN A 209 44.73 29.04 -7.77
CA GLN A 209 46.16 28.77 -7.86
C GLN A 209 46.44 27.89 -9.09
N ALA A 210 47.56 28.16 -9.76
CA ALA A 210 47.96 27.38 -10.93
C ALA A 210 48.17 25.91 -10.52
N ILE A 211 47.56 24.99 -11.26
CA ILE A 211 47.78 23.55 -11.10
C ILE A 211 49.26 23.29 -11.42
N GLN A 212 50.03 22.90 -10.41
CA GLN A 212 51.39 22.44 -10.64
C GLN A 212 51.35 21.07 -11.33
N ARG A 213 51.96 20.99 -12.50
CA ARG A 213 52.14 19.76 -13.30
C ARG A 213 53.52 19.18 -13.07
#